data_AF-A0A2N1W8X0-F1
#
_entry.id   AF-A0A2N1W8X0-F1
#
_cell.length_a   1.000
_cell.length_b   1.000
_cell.length_c   1.000
_cell.angle_alpha   90.00
_cell.angle_beta   90.00
_cell.angle_gamma   90.00
#
_symmetry.space_group_name_H-M   'P 1'
#
loop_
_entity.id
_entity.type
_entity.pdbx_description
1 polymer ?
#
loop_
_entity_poly.entity_id
_entity_poly.type
_entity_poly.pdbx_seq_one_letter_code
_entity_poly.pdbx_strand_id
1 'polypeptide(L)'
;MPPTHIALLLLGLAAPLAAQQATVANAQEQAIAPDSVARRLLAELDPTIRQEVRYHGSNNFTGEPLPGYGRPLVLLRREAAEALARVQRRLEARGLGLKVWDGYRPVRGTLAMVAW
;
A
#
# COMPACT_ATOMS: atom_id res chain seq x y z
N MET A 1 53.44 -43.90 -27.75
CA MET A 1 53.86 -42.63 -28.39
C MET A 1 53.46 -42.72 -29.86
N PRO A 2 52.58 -41.84 -30.34
CA PRO A 2 52.98 -40.50 -30.78
C PRO A 2 52.16 -39.34 -30.14
N PRO A 3 52.55 -38.08 -30.37
CA PRO A 3 52.13 -36.91 -29.60
C PRO A 3 51.22 -35.91 -30.35
N THR A 4 50.74 -34.93 -29.58
CA THR A 4 50.32 -33.55 -29.95
C THR A 4 49.14 -33.34 -30.90
N HIS A 5 48.09 -32.65 -30.42
CA HIS A 5 47.84 -31.23 -30.75
C HIS A 5 46.84 -30.62 -29.77
N ILE A 6 47.22 -29.46 -29.22
CA ILE A 6 46.40 -28.55 -28.41
C ILE A 6 45.42 -27.86 -29.37
N ALA A 7 44.13 -27.89 -29.03
CA ALA A 7 43.15 -26.97 -29.60
C ALA A 7 42.30 -26.40 -28.45
N LEU A 8 42.72 -25.23 -27.97
CA LEU A 8 41.94 -24.38 -27.10
C LEU A 8 40.83 -23.74 -27.96
N LEU A 9 39.60 -24.24 -27.83
CA LEU A 9 38.42 -23.64 -28.46
C LEU A 9 37.61 -22.94 -27.37
N LEU A 10 37.88 -21.65 -27.16
CA LEU A 10 37.01 -20.75 -26.41
C LEU A 10 35.79 -20.44 -27.29
N LEU A 11 34.74 -21.25 -27.21
CA LEU A 11 33.44 -20.87 -27.74
C LEU A 11 32.74 -20.00 -26.69
N GLY A 12 32.89 -18.68 -26.85
CA GLY A 12 32.10 -17.71 -26.10
C GLY A 12 30.62 -17.87 -26.49
N LEU A 13 29.85 -18.54 -25.63
CA LEU A 13 28.39 -18.52 -25.73
C LEU A 13 27.93 -17.17 -25.16
N ALA A 14 27.85 -16.15 -26.02
CA ALA A 14 27.09 -14.95 -25.72
C ALA A 14 25.62 -15.37 -25.61
N ALA A 15 25.17 -15.69 -24.40
CA ALA A 15 23.74 -15.86 -24.14
C ALA A 15 23.04 -14.56 -24.55
N PRO A 16 21.98 -14.59 -25.37
CA PRO A 16 21.21 -13.40 -25.63
C PRO A 16 20.66 -12.95 -24.28
N LEU A 17 20.98 -11.71 -23.90
CA LEU A 17 20.31 -11.03 -22.81
C LEU A 17 18.88 -10.79 -23.31
N ALA A 18 18.01 -11.80 -23.16
CA ALA A 18 16.59 -11.64 -23.39
C ALA A 18 16.15 -10.54 -22.42
N ALA A 19 15.80 -9.38 -22.96
CA ALA A 19 15.16 -8.33 -22.20
C ALA A 19 13.87 -8.93 -21.65
N GLN A 20 13.91 -9.35 -20.39
CA GLN A 20 12.74 -9.83 -19.70
C GLN A 20 11.85 -8.62 -19.49
N GLN A 21 10.96 -8.38 -20.44
CA GLN A 21 9.92 -7.38 -20.28
C GLN A 21 9.13 -7.77 -19.04
N ALA A 22 9.27 -6.97 -17.99
CA ALA A 22 8.40 -7.06 -16.84
C ALA A 22 6.98 -6.82 -17.37
N THR A 23 6.21 -7.90 -17.49
CA THR A 23 4.78 -7.76 -17.71
C THR A 23 4.26 -7.08 -16.45
N VAL A 24 3.91 -5.79 -16.56
CA VAL A 24 3.08 -5.13 -15.55
C VAL A 24 1.77 -5.90 -15.60
N ALA A 25 1.65 -6.90 -14.71
CA ALA A 25 0.40 -7.54 -14.45
C ALA A 25 -0.49 -6.45 -13.87
N ASN A 26 -1.29 -5.80 -14.73
CA ASN A 26 -2.37 -4.94 -14.27
C ASN A 26 -3.17 -5.80 -13.30
N ALA A 27 -3.18 -5.41 -12.03
CA ALA A 27 -3.97 -6.05 -11.01
C ALA A 27 -5.38 -6.17 -11.58
N GLN A 28 -5.96 -7.39 -11.56
CA GLN A 28 -7.32 -7.59 -12.06
C GLN A 28 -8.22 -6.54 -11.42
N GLU A 29 -9.00 -5.85 -12.24
CA GLU A 29 -9.86 -4.78 -11.76
C GLU A 29 -10.87 -5.36 -10.76
N GLN A 30 -10.68 -4.97 -9.49
CA GLN A 30 -11.54 -5.41 -8.40
C GLN A 30 -12.77 -4.50 -8.35
N ALA A 31 -13.95 -5.10 -8.20
CA ALA A 31 -15.16 -4.33 -8.00
C ALA A 31 -15.02 -3.41 -6.78
N ILE A 32 -15.42 -2.15 -6.93
CA ILE A 32 -15.41 -1.18 -5.83
C ILE A 32 -16.44 -1.62 -4.79
N ALA A 33 -15.97 -1.87 -3.57
CA ALA A 33 -16.85 -2.18 -2.45
C ALA A 33 -17.73 -0.96 -2.09
N PRO A 34 -18.99 -1.17 -1.68
CA PRO A 34 -19.84 -0.07 -1.23
C PRO A 34 -19.27 0.64 0.01
N ASP A 35 -19.50 1.95 0.12
CA ASP A 35 -19.17 2.79 1.29
C ASP A 35 -19.64 2.16 2.61
N SER A 36 -20.78 1.47 2.58
CA SER A 36 -21.41 0.86 3.75
C SER A 36 -20.58 -0.24 4.43
N VAL A 37 -19.52 -0.73 3.80
CA VAL A 37 -18.64 -1.73 4.43
C VAL A 37 -17.68 -1.07 5.45
N ALA A 38 -17.35 0.22 5.26
CA ALA A 38 -16.46 0.97 6.15
C ALA A 38 -17.22 1.70 7.26
N ARG A 39 -17.78 0.94 8.20
CA ARG A 39 -18.65 1.47 9.28
C ARG A 39 -18.00 1.62 10.65
N ARG A 40 -16.77 1.14 10.85
CA ARG A 40 -16.13 1.19 12.17
C ARG A 40 -15.19 2.38 12.27
N LEU A 41 -15.36 3.17 13.32
CA LEU A 41 -14.42 4.20 13.70
C LEU A 41 -13.25 3.55 14.44
N LEU A 42 -12.03 3.77 13.94
CA LEU A 42 -10.84 3.21 14.57
C LEU A 42 -10.69 3.72 16.01
N ALA A 43 -11.00 5.00 16.25
CA ALA A 43 -10.94 5.62 17.56
C ALA A 43 -11.87 4.97 18.61
N GLU A 44 -13.02 4.44 18.19
CA GLU A 44 -13.95 3.75 19.10
C GLU A 44 -13.44 2.36 19.50
N LEU A 45 -12.69 1.70 18.61
CA LEU A 45 -12.17 0.37 18.85
C LEU A 45 -10.87 0.41 19.66
N ASP A 46 -9.98 1.34 19.33
CA ASP A 46 -8.69 1.49 19.99
C ASP A 46 -8.25 2.97 19.97
N PRO A 47 -8.56 3.74 21.04
CA PRO A 47 -8.22 5.15 21.11
C PRO A 47 -6.72 5.41 21.30
N THR A 48 -5.91 4.37 21.54
CA THR A 48 -4.45 4.52 21.70
C THR A 48 -3.74 4.73 20.35
N ILE A 49 -4.39 4.31 19.25
CA ILE A 49 -3.85 4.48 17.89
C ILE A 49 -3.96 5.95 17.48
N ARG A 50 -2.81 6.56 17.16
CA ARG A 50 -2.77 7.95 16.71
C ARG A 50 -3.32 8.08 15.30
N GLN A 51 -4.25 9.02 15.11
CA GLN A 51 -4.89 9.27 13.83
C GLN A 51 -4.59 10.71 13.37
N GLU A 52 -4.04 10.84 12.17
CA GLU A 52 -3.78 12.13 11.51
C GLU A 52 -4.37 12.06 10.10
N VAL A 53 -5.68 12.28 9.99
CA VAL A 53 -6.44 12.09 8.74
C VAL A 53 -5.99 13.11 7.69
N ARG A 54 -4.96 12.76 6.91
CA ARG A 54 -4.22 13.72 6.07
C ARG A 54 -5.08 14.40 5.03
N TYR A 55 -5.97 13.63 4.40
CA TYR A 55 -6.84 14.12 3.33
C TYR A 55 -8.02 14.98 3.82
N HIS A 56 -8.23 15.10 5.14
CA HIS A 56 -9.17 16.06 5.71
C HIS A 56 -8.60 17.49 5.73
N GLY A 57 -7.28 17.65 5.79
CA GLY A 57 -6.62 18.96 5.86
C GLY A 57 -5.71 19.22 4.67
N SER A 58 -5.02 20.36 4.68
CA SER A 58 -4.06 20.77 3.65
C SER A 58 -2.70 20.06 3.75
N ASN A 59 -2.42 19.34 4.84
CA ASN A 59 -1.18 18.59 5.00
C ASN A 59 -1.23 17.25 4.25
N ASN A 60 -1.37 17.34 2.94
CA ASN A 60 -1.31 16.22 2.00
C ASN A 60 -0.76 16.75 0.65
N PHE A 61 -0.53 15.86 -0.31
CA PHE A 61 0.15 16.23 -1.56
C PHE A 61 -0.65 17.20 -2.45
N THR A 62 -1.97 17.27 -2.30
CA THR A 62 -2.78 18.24 -3.07
C THR A 62 -2.78 19.64 -2.47
N GLY A 63 -2.29 19.80 -1.24
CA GLY A 63 -2.34 21.06 -0.50
C GLY A 63 -3.73 21.44 0.02
N GLU A 64 -4.78 20.68 -0.30
CA GLU A 64 -6.17 20.98 0.04
C GLU A 64 -6.94 19.74 0.52
N PRO A 65 -8.00 19.87 1.33
CA PRO A 65 -8.87 18.76 1.70
C PRO A 65 -9.47 18.05 0.48
N LEU A 66 -9.47 16.71 0.48
CA LEU A 66 -10.03 15.94 -0.61
C LEU A 66 -11.56 15.78 -0.49
N PRO A 67 -12.29 15.73 -1.62
CA PRO A 67 -13.72 15.45 -1.62
C PRO A 67 -14.06 14.17 -0.85
N GLY A 68 -15.03 14.29 0.06
CA GLY A 68 -15.47 13.18 0.91
C GLY A 68 -14.76 13.02 2.25
N TYR A 69 -13.66 13.72 2.49
CA TYR A 69 -13.00 13.78 3.80
C TYR A 69 -13.56 14.94 4.66
N GLY A 70 -14.88 15.04 4.80
CA GLY A 70 -15.54 16.15 5.51
C GLY A 70 -15.35 16.15 7.03
N ARG A 71 -14.84 15.05 7.61
CA ARG A 71 -14.54 14.91 9.04
C ARG A 71 -13.19 14.20 9.21
N PRO A 72 -12.41 14.51 10.26
CA PRO A 72 -11.12 13.87 10.53
C PRO A 72 -11.31 12.49 11.18
N LEU A 73 -11.92 11.55 10.46
CA LEU A 73 -12.22 10.20 10.96
C LEU A 73 -11.52 9.13 10.13
N VAL A 74 -10.99 8.10 10.81
CA VAL A 74 -10.55 6.88 10.15
C VAL A 74 -11.66 5.84 10.25
N LEU A 75 -12.35 5.63 9.12
CA LEU A 75 -13.35 4.58 8.95
C LEU A 75 -12.70 3.33 8.38
N LEU A 76 -13.07 2.16 8.89
CA LEU A 76 -12.55 0.87 8.45
C LEU A 76 -13.65 -0.18 8.38
N ARG A 77 -13.34 -1.25 7.64
CA ARG A 77 -14.04 -2.52 7.79
C ARG A 77 -13.74 -3.10 9.16
N ARG A 78 -14.68 -3.86 9.71
CA ARG A 78 -14.54 -4.40 11.08
C ARG A 78 -13.30 -5.27 11.22
N GLU A 79 -13.07 -6.16 10.28
CA GLU A 79 -11.95 -7.09 10.28
C GLU A 79 -10.59 -6.37 10.25
N ALA A 80 -10.51 -5.26 9.49
CA ALA A 80 -9.31 -4.44 9.41
C ALA A 80 -9.06 -3.69 10.73
N ALA A 81 -10.09 -3.10 11.32
CA ALA A 81 -9.98 -2.40 12.60
C ALA A 81 -9.51 -3.34 13.72
N GLU A 82 -10.10 -4.54 13.82
CA GLU A 82 -9.71 -5.56 14.80
C GLU A 82 -8.28 -6.05 14.59
N ALA A 83 -7.83 -6.16 13.33
CA ALA A 83 -6.45 -6.50 13.00
C ALA A 83 -5.47 -5.42 13.44
N LEU A 84 -5.78 -4.13 13.19
CA LEU A 84 -4.94 -3.02 13.64
C LEU A 84 -4.84 -2.97 15.16
N ALA A 85 -5.94 -3.18 15.89
CA ALA A 85 -5.91 -3.23 17.36
C ALA A 85 -5.01 -4.38 17.88
N ARG A 86 -4.97 -5.53 17.19
CA ARG A 86 -4.02 -6.62 17.54
C ARG A 86 -2.57 -6.21 17.30
N VAL A 87 -2.29 -5.47 16.22
CA VAL A 87 -0.95 -4.98 15.92
C VAL A 87 -0.53 -3.91 16.94
N GLN A 88 -1.41 -2.97 17.27
CA GLN A 88 -1.18 -1.93 18.28
C GLN A 88 -0.72 -2.53 19.61
N ARG A 89 -1.47 -3.50 20.15
CA ARG A 89 -1.11 -4.17 21.41
C ARG A 89 0.28 -4.84 21.39
N ARG A 90 0.68 -5.39 20.24
CA ARG A 90 2.02 -6.01 20.09
C ARG A 90 3.13 -4.97 20.01
N LEU A 91 2.84 -3.81 19.43
CA LEU A 91 3.80 -2.70 19.34
C LEU A 91 3.98 -2.01 20.69
N GLU A 92 2.90 -1.85 21.46
CA GLU A 92 2.94 -1.24 22.80
C GLU A 92 3.87 -1.99 23.75
N ALA A 93 3.87 -3.33 23.69
CA ALA A 93 4.80 -4.18 24.45
C ALA A 93 6.29 -3.90 24.13
N ARG A 94 6.58 -3.18 23.04
CA ARG A 94 7.91 -2.79 22.60
C ARG A 94 8.16 -1.28 22.70
N GLY A 95 7.25 -0.53 23.34
CA GLY A 95 7.32 0.93 23.42
C GLY A 95 7.05 1.65 22.09
N LEU A 96 6.38 0.99 21.14
CA LEU A 96 6.02 1.52 19.82
C LEU A 96 4.49 1.68 19.71
N GLY A 97 4.03 2.39 18.68
CA GLY A 97 2.60 2.53 18.40
C GLY A 97 2.32 2.85 16.94
N LEU A 98 1.07 2.58 16.53
CA LEU A 98 0.58 2.91 15.19
C LEU A 98 0.24 4.40 15.08
N LYS A 99 0.58 4.96 13.91
CA LYS A 99 0.04 6.22 13.42
C LYS A 99 -0.64 5.96 12.09
N VAL A 100 -1.92 6.30 12.00
CA VAL A 100 -2.76 6.06 10.83
C VAL A 100 -3.11 7.39 10.17
N TRP A 101 -2.85 7.48 8.87
CA TRP A 101 -3.10 8.68 8.05
C TRP A 101 -4.38 8.63 7.24
N ASP A 102 -4.84 7.43 6.91
CA ASP A 102 -6.03 7.19 6.10
C ASP A 102 -6.58 5.78 6.38
N GLY A 103 -7.85 5.58 6.05
CA GLY A 103 -8.54 4.29 6.14
C GLY A 103 -9.41 4.09 4.91
N TYR A 104 -10.72 4.17 5.09
CA TYR A 104 -11.67 4.25 3.99
C TYR A 104 -11.49 5.55 3.21
N ARG A 105 -11.30 5.40 1.89
CA ARG A 105 -11.21 6.49 0.93
C ARG A 105 -12.42 6.47 0.00
N PRO A 106 -13.25 7.52 0.01
CA PRO A 106 -14.34 7.65 -0.95
C PRO A 106 -13.81 7.71 -2.39
N VAL A 107 -14.55 7.10 -3.33
CA VAL A 107 -14.20 7.10 -4.76
C VAL A 107 -13.95 8.51 -5.29
N ARG A 108 -14.81 9.48 -4.91
CA ARG A 108 -14.64 10.90 -5.26
C ARG A 108 -13.31 11.50 -4.77
N GLY A 109 -12.79 11.04 -3.63
CA GLY A 109 -11.47 11.43 -3.13
C GLY A 109 -10.37 10.86 -4.01
N THR A 110 -10.46 9.57 -4.38
CA THR A 110 -9.53 8.94 -5.34
C THR A 110 -9.54 9.61 -6.70
N LEU A 111 -10.72 9.96 -7.24
CA LEU A 111 -10.82 10.66 -8.52
C LEU A 111 -10.18 12.05 -8.47
N ALA A 112 -10.30 12.76 -7.35
CA ALA A 112 -9.62 14.04 -7.14
C ALA A 112 -8.10 13.89 -7.09
N MET A 113 -7.58 12.78 -6.55
CA MET A 113 -6.13 12.48 -6.59
C MET A 113 -5.63 12.23 -8.01
N VAL A 114 -6.44 11.61 -8.87
CA VAL A 114 -6.10 11.36 -10.28
C VAL A 114 -6.14 12.64 -11.11
N ALA A 115 -7.00 13.59 -10.74
CA ALA A 115 -7.16 14.86 -11.45
C ALA A 115 -6.17 15.96 -11.01
N TRP A 116 -5.39 15.72 -9.95
CA TRP A 116 -4.35 16.62 -9.46
C TRP A 116 -3.07 16.49 -10.30
#